data_AF-A0A3D3PL71-F1
#
_entry.id   AF-A0A3D3PL71-F1
#
_cell.length_a   1.000
_cell.length_b   1.000
_cell.length_c   1.000
_cell.angle_alpha   90.00
_cell.angle_beta   90.00
_cell.angle_gamma   90.00
#
_symmetry.space_group_name_H-M   'P 1'
#
loop_
_entity.id
_entity.type
_entity.pdbx_description
1 polymer ?
#
loop_
_entity_poly.entity_id
_entity_poly.type
_entity_poly.pdbx_seq_one_letter_code
_entity_poly.pdbx_strand_id
1 'polypeptide(L)' 'MKIRAQIGMVLNLDKCIGCHTCSVTCKNVWTSRDGVEYAWFNNVETKPGIGYPKEWENQDKWNGGWKRNAAGKIEPR' A
#
# COMPACT_ATOMS: atom_id res chain seq x y z
N MET A 1 -4.65 -15.76 -26.29
CA MET A 1 -4.76 -14.31 -26.02
C MET A 1 -6.11 -14.05 -25.36
N LYS A 2 -6.14 -13.47 -24.15
CA LYS A 2 -7.39 -13.14 -23.43
C LYS A 2 -7.35 -11.67 -23.04
N ILE A 3 -8.02 -10.82 -23.82
CA ILE A 3 -8.04 -9.37 -23.57
C ILE A 3 -8.84 -9.10 -22.29
N ARG A 4 -8.29 -8.23 -21.44
CA ARG A 4 -8.91 -7.70 -20.21
C ARG A 4 -8.60 -6.21 -20.12
N ALA A 5 -9.38 -5.47 -19.33
CA ALA A 5 -9.17 -4.06 -19.07
C ALA A 5 -9.15 -3.78 -17.55
N GLN A 6 -8.34 -2.80 -17.14
CA GLN A 6 -8.22 -2.34 -15.75
C GLN A 6 -7.91 -0.84 -15.75
N ILE A 7 -8.51 -0.09 -14.82
CA ILE A 7 -8.19 1.33 -14.61
C ILE A 7 -6.91 1.41 -13.77
N GLY A 8 -5.87 2.04 -14.32
CA GLY A 8 -4.61 2.31 -13.62
C GLY A 8 -4.56 3.71 -13.01
N MET A 9 -3.58 3.96 -12.14
CA MET A 9 -3.33 5.26 -11.51
C MET A 9 -1.83 5.59 -11.57
N VAL A 10 -1.50 6.88 -11.71
CA VAL A 10 -0.13 7.39 -11.67
C VAL A 10 -0.04 8.47 -10.59
N LEU A 11 0.98 8.38 -9.74
CA LEU A 11 1.32 9.39 -8.73
C LEU A 11 2.66 10.02 -9.11
N ASN A 12 2.66 11.30 -9.49
CA ASN A 12 3.90 12.03 -9.76
C ASN A 12 4.51 12.53 -8.44
N LEU A 13 5.59 11.88 -8.02
CA LEU A 13 6.26 12.18 -6.75
C LEU A 13 7.00 13.52 -6.75
N ASP A 14 7.36 14.08 -7.91
CA ASP A 14 7.96 15.41 -8.05
C ASP A 14 6.96 16.53 -7.68
N LYS A 15 5.67 16.29 -7.90
CA LYS A 15 4.59 17.24 -7.56
C LYS A 15 3.90 16.91 -6.24
N CYS A 16 4.33 15.86 -5.53
CA CYS A 16 3.75 15.50 -4.25
C CYS A 16 4.24 16.49 -3.18
N ILE A 17 3.30 17.08 -2.44
CA ILE A 17 3.61 18.05 -1.38
C ILE A 17 3.39 17.49 0.03
N GLY A 18 3.08 16.19 0.15
CA GLY A 18 2.92 15.54 1.46
C GLY A 18 1.80 16.12 2.34
N CYS A 19 0.73 16.68 1.75
CA CYS A 19 -0.29 17.41 2.51
C CYS A 19 -1.34 16.54 3.23
N HIS A 20 -1.35 15.23 3.01
CA HIS A 20 -2.32 14.27 3.58
C HIS A 20 -3.80 14.50 3.23
N THR A 21 -4.15 15.42 2.32
CA THR A 21 -5.55 15.66 1.93
C THR A 21 -6.22 14.38 1.41
N CYS A 22 -5.50 13.58 0.62
CA CYS A 22 -6.00 12.31 0.09
C CYS A 22 -6.27 11.26 1.19
N SER A 23 -5.56 11.32 2.32
CA SER A 23 -5.79 10.42 3.45
C SER A 23 -7.06 10.80 4.20
N VAL A 24 -7.25 12.09 4.49
CA VAL A 24 -8.39 12.58 5.26
C VAL A 24 -9.71 12.35 4.53
N THR A 25 -9.77 12.64 3.23
CA THR A 25 -11.00 12.42 2.45
C THR A 25 -11.36 10.93 2.40
N CYS A 26 -10.37 10.05 2.23
CA CYS A 26 -10.57 8.60 2.27
C CYS A 26 -11.07 8.13 3.64
N LYS A 27 -10.44 8.59 4.72
CA LYS A 27 -10.83 8.29 6.11
C LYS A 27 -12.28 8.65 6.37
N ASN A 28 -12.65 9.91 6.10
CA ASN A 28 -13.97 10.45 6.39
C ASN A 28 -15.09 9.67 5.70
N VAL A 29 -14.87 9.28 4.45
CA VAL A 29 -15.90 8.57 3.67
C VAL A 29 -15.97 7.10 4.06
N TRP A 30 -14.84 6.43 4.28
CA TRP A 30 -14.80 4.96 4.29
C TRP A 30 -14.46 4.32 5.63
N THR A 31 -13.60 4.93 6.45
CA THR A 31 -12.98 4.26 7.62
C THR A 31 -13.13 5.06 8.92
N SER A 32 -14.23 5.78 9.09
CA SER A 32 -14.58 6.49 10.34
C SER A 32 -15.46 5.68 11.31
N ARG A 33 -15.74 4.41 11.01
CA ARG A 33 -16.53 3.53 11.89
C ARG A 33 -15.63 2.86 12.92
N ASP A 34 -16.21 2.53 14.07
CA ASP A 34 -15.54 1.75 15.11
C ASP A 34 -15.04 0.39 14.57
N GLY A 35 -13.83 0.01 14.99
CA GLY A 35 -13.08 -1.15 14.54
C GLY A 35 -12.15 -0.87 13.34
N VAL A 36 -12.28 0.28 12.66
CA VAL A 36 -11.42 0.67 11.53
C VAL A 36 -10.93 2.13 11.63
N GLU A 37 -11.12 2.78 12.77
CA GLU A 37 -10.67 4.14 13.04
C GLU A 37 -9.14 4.27 12.90
N TYR A 38 -8.39 3.22 13.23
CA TYR A 38 -6.93 3.19 13.06
C TYR A 38 -6.50 2.98 11.60
N ALA A 39 -7.37 2.46 10.73
CA ALA A 39 -7.03 2.00 9.39
C ALA A 39 -7.06 3.14 8.36
N TRP A 40 -5.93 3.39 7.70
CA TRP A 40 -5.82 4.37 6.62
C TRP A 40 -5.66 3.65 5.29
N PHE A 41 -6.76 3.48 4.54
CA PHE A 41 -6.71 2.83 3.22
C PHE A 41 -5.81 3.56 2.23
N ASN A 42 -5.74 4.89 2.35
CA ASN A 42 -4.79 5.72 1.64
C ASN A 42 -3.96 6.52 2.66
N ASN A 43 -2.68 6.19 2.81
CA ASN A 43 -1.76 6.86 3.72
C ASN A 43 -0.61 7.53 2.93
N VAL A 44 0.01 8.53 3.55
CA VAL A 44 1.20 9.21 3.01
C VAL A 44 2.33 9.02 4.02
N GLU A 45 3.52 8.66 3.52
CA GLU A 45 4.71 8.38 4.33
C GLU A 45 5.86 9.29 3.88
N THR A 46 6.58 9.87 4.85
CA THR A 46 7.81 10.62 4.57
C THR A 46 8.99 9.66 4.50
N LYS A 47 9.88 9.85 3.51
CA LYS A 47 11.12 9.10 3.38
C LYS A 47 12.34 10.02 3.61
N PRO A 48 13.41 9.53 4.28
CA PRO A 48 13.54 8.21 4.90
C PRO A 48 12.60 7.97 6.10
N GLY A 49 12.08 6.75 6.27
CA GLY A 49 11.10 6.44 7.32
C GLY A 49 10.62 4.97 7.31
N ILE A 50 10.06 4.53 8.45
CA ILE A 50 9.65 3.12 8.69
C ILE A 50 8.25 2.73 8.19
N GLY A 51 7.44 3.72 7.82
CA GLY A 51 6.09 3.53 7.27
C GLY A 51 5.01 3.08 8.26
N TYR A 52 3.82 2.78 7.70
CA TYR A 52 2.64 2.30 8.42
C TYR A 52 2.05 1.06 7.73
N PRO A 53 1.90 -0.09 8.42
CA PRO A 53 2.42 -0.37 9.76
C PRO A 53 3.95 -0.34 9.79
N LYS A 54 4.53 -0.28 10.99
CA LYS A 54 5.97 -0.13 11.16
C LYS A 54 6.72 -1.26 10.44
N GLU A 55 7.69 -0.86 9.61
CA GLU A 55 8.57 -1.74 8.84
C GLU A 55 7.81 -2.61 7.83
N TRP A 56 6.70 -2.15 7.25
CA TRP A 56 5.91 -2.95 6.31
C TRP A 56 6.72 -3.44 5.08
N GLU A 57 7.81 -2.74 4.72
CA GLU A 57 8.73 -3.15 3.65
C GLU A 57 9.61 -4.36 4.03
N ASN A 58 9.78 -4.68 5.32
CA ASN A 58 10.62 -5.79 5.80
C ASN A 58 9.90 -7.15 5.66
N GLN A 59 10.20 -7.89 4.58
CA GLN A 59 9.56 -9.17 4.30
C GLN A 59 10.14 -10.37 5.06
N ASP A 60 11.26 -10.21 5.78
CA ASP A 60 11.75 -11.23 6.72
C ASP A 60 10.93 -11.23 8.01
N LYS A 61 10.24 -10.11 8.29
CA LYS A 61 9.29 -9.95 9.41
C LYS A 61 7.85 -10.23 9.00
N TRP A 62 7.39 -9.63 7.89
CA TRP A 62 5.96 -9.61 7.53
C TRP A 62 5.52 -10.69 6.54
N ASN A 63 6.45 -11.40 5.90
CA ASN A 63 6.18 -12.52 4.99
C ASN A 63 5.14 -12.21 3.89
N GLY A 64 5.13 -10.98 3.38
CA GLY A 64 4.24 -10.56 2.30
C GLY A 64 4.74 -10.96 0.91
N GLY A 65 3.81 -10.97 -0.06
CA GLY A 65 4.12 -11.18 -1.47
C GLY A 65 4.39 -12.64 -1.85
N TRP A 66 5.25 -12.83 -2.84
CA TRP A 66 5.53 -14.12 -3.45
C TRP A 66 7.04 -14.39 -3.51
N LYS A 67 7.43 -15.66 -3.49
CA LYS A 67 8.80 -16.11 -3.80
C LYS A 67 8.81 -17.06 -4.98
N ARG A 68 9.92 -17.07 -5.72
CA ARG A 68 10.15 -18.01 -6.82
C ARG A 68 11.05 -19.12 -6.31
N ASN A 69 10.59 -20.36 -6.35
CA ASN A 69 11.37 -21.51 -5.92
C ASN A 69 12.41 -21.92 -6.98
N ALA A 70 13.31 -22.84 -6.63
CA ALA A 70 14.38 -23.31 -7.52
C ALA A 70 13.86 -23.96 -8.81
N ALA A 71 12.67 -24.56 -8.77
CA ALA A 71 11.98 -25.12 -9.94
C ALA A 71 11.29 -24.04 -10.81
N GLY A 72 11.38 -22.77 -10.42
CA GLY A 72 10.82 -21.63 -11.14
C GLY A 72 9.34 -21.35 -10.88
N LYS A 73 8.67 -22.12 -10.02
CA LYS A 73 7.26 -21.91 -9.62
C LYS A 73 7.18 -20.77 -8.60
N ILE A 74 6.10 -20.00 -8.67
CA ILE A 74 5.79 -18.93 -7.72
C ILE A 74 4.94 -19.51 -6.59
N GLU A 75 5.30 -19.20 -5.35
CA GLU A 75 4.57 -19.58 -4.13
C GLU A 75 4.47 -18.40 -3.16
N PRO A 76 3.43 -18.33 -2.30
CA PRO A 76 3.41 -17.36 -1.23
C PRO A 76 4.69 -17.46 -0.39
N ARG A 77 5.20 -16.32 0.05
CA ARG A 77 6.43 -16.28 0.85
C ARG A 77 6.31 -17.16 2.10
#